data_AF-A0A8C8GTI1-F1
#
_entry.id   AF-A0A8C8GTI1-F1
#
_cell.length_a   1.000
_cell.length_b   1.000
_cell.length_c   1.000
_cell.angle_alpha   90.00
_cell.angle_beta   90.00
_cell.angle_gamma   90.00
#
_symmetry.space_group_name_H-M   'P 1'
#
loop_
_entity.id
_entity.type
_entity.pdbx_description
1 polymer ?
#
loop_
_entity_poly.entity_id
_entity_poly.type
_entity_poly.pdbx_seq_one_letter_code
_entity_poly.pdbx_strand_id
1 'polypeptide(L)'
;PAPPPGGFKLFKQWKERYLVLTVEGSLRVCRDAESPPDQVVALQWNCEAIVEGREILDLPRLPPGGRRDCCFALILPQEKFLLLLADSPEDCRFVAVL
;
A
#
# COMPACT_ATOMS: atom_id res chain seq x y z
N PRO A 1 -12.54 -36.25 -6.29
CA PRO A 1 -12.14 -35.22 -5.32
C PRO A 1 -12.79 -33.86 -5.62
N ALA A 2 -13.77 -33.47 -4.81
CA ALA A 2 -14.39 -32.14 -4.89
C ALA A 2 -13.43 -31.07 -4.35
N PRO A 3 -13.38 -29.86 -4.93
CA PRO A 3 -12.61 -28.76 -4.36
C PRO A 3 -13.21 -28.35 -3.00
N PRO A 4 -12.40 -27.96 -2.01
CA PRO A 4 -12.91 -27.51 -0.71
C PRO A 4 -13.77 -26.24 -0.88
N PRO A 5 -14.91 -26.14 -0.20
CA PRO A 5 -15.74 -24.94 -0.21
C PRO A 5 -15.04 -23.83 0.58
N GLY A 6 -14.79 -22.68 -0.06
CA GLY A 6 -14.41 -21.45 0.66
C GLY A 6 -12.92 -21.11 0.69
N GLY A 7 -12.21 -21.23 -0.44
CA GLY A 7 -11.01 -20.42 -0.63
C GLY A 7 -11.43 -18.97 -0.90
N PHE A 8 -11.35 -18.08 0.09
CA PHE A 8 -11.40 -16.64 -0.15
C PHE A 8 -10.24 -16.32 -1.12
N LYS A 9 -10.56 -16.15 -2.40
CA LYS A 9 -9.61 -15.54 -3.34
C LYS A 9 -9.40 -14.12 -2.85
N LEU A 10 -8.30 -13.88 -2.14
CA LEU A 10 -7.80 -12.54 -1.91
C LEU A 10 -7.53 -11.94 -3.29
N PHE A 11 -8.47 -11.15 -3.79
CA PHE A 11 -8.21 -10.32 -4.95
C PHE A 11 -7.30 -9.20 -4.50
N LYS A 12 -5.98 -9.45 -4.53
CA LYS A 12 -4.96 -8.39 -4.49
C LYS A 12 -5.01 -7.65 -5.83
N GLN A 13 -6.07 -6.86 -6.02
CA GLN A 13 -6.21 -5.97 -7.16
C GLN A 13 -5.67 -4.60 -6.78
N TRP A 14 -4.87 -4.04 -7.68
CA TRP A 14 -4.47 -2.64 -7.60
C TRP A 14 -5.68 -1.76 -7.82
N LYS A 15 -5.86 -0.79 -6.93
CA LYS A 15 -6.92 0.20 -7.02
C LYS A 15 -6.30 1.56 -6.81
N GLU A 16 -6.62 2.48 -7.71
CA GLU A 16 -6.25 3.87 -7.57
C GLU A 16 -6.96 4.47 -6.35
N ARG A 17 -6.19 5.13 -5.49
CA ARG A 17 -6.65 5.73 -4.23
C ARG A 17 -5.93 7.04 -4.03
N TYR A 18 -6.63 7.98 -3.43
CA TYR A 18 -6.05 9.26 -3.03
C TYR A 18 -5.40 9.09 -1.65
N LEU A 19 -4.10 9.31 -1.55
CA LEU A 19 -3.36 9.19 -0.29
C LEU A 19 -3.08 10.57 0.28
N VAL A 20 -3.51 10.81 1.52
CA VAL A 20 -3.24 12.05 2.23
C VAL A 20 -2.37 11.75 3.43
N LEU A 21 -1.15 12.24 3.40
CA LEU A 21 -0.27 12.25 4.56
C LEU A 21 -0.55 13.51 5.38
N THR A 22 -0.99 13.34 6.63
CA THR A 22 -1.19 14.47 7.53
C THR A 22 0.10 14.87 8.21
N VAL A 23 0.18 16.14 8.62
CA VAL A 23 1.27 16.67 9.45
C VAL A 23 1.40 15.95 10.79
N GLU A 24 0.32 15.31 11.24
CA GLU A 24 0.29 14.45 12.43
C GLU A 24 0.81 13.03 12.14
N GLY A 25 1.65 12.83 11.12
CA GLY A 25 2.28 11.54 10.81
C GLY A 25 1.30 10.40 10.49
N SER A 26 0.10 10.71 9.99
CA SER A 26 -0.92 9.71 9.66
C SER A 26 -1.22 9.67 8.17
N LEU A 27 -1.20 8.48 7.58
CA LEU A 27 -1.55 8.23 6.19
C LEU A 27 -3.03 7.87 6.09
N ARG A 28 -3.77 8.66 5.30
CA ARG A 28 -5.19 8.46 5.04
C ARG A 28 -5.38 7.97 3.61
N VAL A 29 -6.10 6.86 3.45
CA VAL A 29 -6.46 6.29 2.16
C VAL A 29 -7.89 6.70 1.85
N CYS A 30 -8.07 7.61 0.91
CA CYS A 30 -9.35 8.13 0.47
C CYS A 30 -9.71 7.58 -0.92
N ARG A 31 -11.00 7.63 -1.25
CA ARG A 31 -11.47 7.35 -2.62
C ARG A 31 -11.04 8.45 -3.60
N ASP A 32 -11.11 9.70 -3.16
CA ASP A 32 -10.82 10.92 -3.89
C ASP A 32 -10.49 12.05 -2.88
N ALA A 33 -10.17 13.25 -3.36
CA ALA A 33 -9.72 14.36 -2.53
C ALA A 33 -10.80 14.94 -1.59
N GLU A 34 -12.08 14.76 -1.91
CA GLU A 34 -13.21 15.32 -1.16
C GLU A 34 -13.89 14.26 -0.26
N SER A 35 -13.68 12.98 -0.57
CA SER A 35 -14.21 11.85 0.19
C SER A 35 -13.54 11.66 1.56
N PRO A 36 -14.29 11.13 2.55
CA PRO A 36 -13.71 10.71 3.82
C PRO A 36 -12.73 9.54 3.61
N PRO A 37 -11.77 9.34 4.54
CA PRO A 37 -10.82 8.24 4.45
C PRO A 37 -11.50 6.90 4.68
N ASP A 38 -11.31 5.97 3.75
CA ASP A 38 -11.68 4.57 3.90
C ASP A 38 -10.79 3.88 4.97
N GLN A 39 -9.53 4.31 5.07
CA GLN A 39 -8.57 3.79 6.04
C GLN A 39 -7.63 4.90 6.53
N VAL A 40 -7.28 4.86 7.81
CA VAL A 40 -6.28 5.76 8.42
C VAL A 40 -5.21 4.91 9.11
N VAL A 41 -3.94 5.21 8.84
CA VAL A 41 -2.78 4.52 9.39
C VAL A 41 -1.87 5.56 10.04
N ALA A 42 -1.71 5.51 11.36
CA ALA A 42 -0.79 6.38 12.08
C ALA A 42 0.66 5.88 11.90
N LEU A 43 1.38 6.37 10.88
CA LEU A 43 2.70 5.85 10.51
C LEU A 43 3.73 6.02 11.63
N GLN A 44 3.67 7.15 12.34
CA GLN A 44 4.56 7.46 13.46
C GLN A 44 4.60 6.41 14.59
N TRP A 45 3.55 5.60 14.74
CA TRP A 45 3.43 4.61 15.81
C TRP A 45 3.18 3.20 15.29
N ASN A 46 2.58 3.09 14.11
CA ASN A 46 2.13 1.84 13.52
C ASN A 46 2.87 1.51 12.22
N CYS A 47 3.99 2.18 11.90
CA CYS A 47 4.87 1.73 10.83
C CYS A 47 6.11 1.08 11.44
N GLU A 48 6.27 -0.22 11.21
CA GLU A 48 7.43 -0.98 11.68
C GLU A 48 8.60 -0.90 10.69
N ALA A 49 8.28 -0.88 9.40
CA ALA A 49 9.27 -0.77 8.33
C ALA A 49 8.63 -0.26 7.03
N ILE A 50 9.45 0.35 6.18
CA ILE A 50 9.12 0.68 4.79
C ILE A 50 10.00 -0.20 3.91
N VAL A 51 9.39 -1.06 3.11
CA VAL A 51 10.09 -2.03 2.26
C VAL A 51 9.88 -1.66 0.80
N GLU A 52 10.96 -1.48 0.04
CA GLU A 52 10.84 -1.15 -1.37
C GLU A 52 10.35 -2.35 -2.20
N GLY A 53 9.64 -2.08 -3.28
CA GLY A 53 9.00 -3.10 -4.11
C GLY A 53 9.97 -4.09 -4.78
N ARG A 54 11.26 -3.72 -4.89
CA ARG A 54 12.33 -4.63 -5.32
C ARG A 54 12.69 -5.70 -4.27
N GLU A 55 12.46 -5.42 -2.99
CA GLU A 55 12.74 -6.32 -1.87
C GLU A 55 11.53 -7.20 -1.52
N ILE A 56 10.34 -6.84 -2.02
CA ILE A 56 9.11 -7.62 -1.83
C ILE A 56 9.13 -8.85 -2.74
N LEU A 57 9.39 -10.02 -2.15
CA LEU A 57 9.41 -11.31 -2.85
C LEU A 57 8.03 -11.68 -3.44
N ASP A 58 6.97 -11.57 -2.63
CA ASP A 58 5.60 -11.95 -2.99
C ASP A 58 4.76 -10.77 -3.52
N LEU A 59 5.37 -9.94 -4.35
CA LEU A 59 4.69 -8.79 -4.94
C LEU A 59 3.56 -9.25 -5.87
N PRO A 60 2.31 -8.78 -5.68
CA PRO A 60 1.22 -9.11 -6.59
C PRO A 60 1.50 -8.56 -8.00
N ARG A 61 0.82 -9.12 -9.00
CA ARG A 61 0.94 -8.69 -10.39
C ARG A 61 0.66 -7.18 -10.49
N LEU A 62 1.65 -6.42 -10.95
CA LEU A 62 1.55 -4.98 -11.14
C LEU A 62 0.54 -4.63 -12.25
N PRO A 63 -0.14 -3.46 -12.16
CA PRO A 63 -0.99 -2.98 -13.23
C PRO A 63 -0.14 -2.62 -14.46
N PRO A 64 -0.73 -2.49 -15.66
CA PRO A 64 -0.02 -2.03 -16.86
C PRO A 64 0.68 -0.69 -16.59
N GLY A 65 1.98 -0.60 -16.92
CA GLY A 65 2.80 0.58 -16.63
C GLY A 65 3.40 0.61 -15.21
N GLY A 66 2.89 -0.20 -14.29
CA GLY A 66 3.43 -0.31 -12.93
C GLY A 66 4.80 -0.97 -12.92
N ARG A 67 5.74 -0.37 -12.18
CA ARG A 67 7.11 -0.88 -12.03
C ARG A 67 7.42 -1.23 -10.58
N ARG A 68 8.31 -2.21 -10.39
CA ARG A 68 8.72 -2.67 -9.05
C ARG A 68 9.49 -1.61 -8.26
N ASP A 69 10.26 -0.79 -8.94
CA ASP A 69 11.02 0.32 -8.36
C ASP A 69 10.15 1.54 -8.04
N CYS A 70 8.92 1.59 -8.53
CA CYS A 70 7.90 2.58 -8.15
C CYS A 70 6.93 2.05 -7.09
N CYS A 71 7.24 0.92 -6.46
CA CYS A 71 6.38 0.28 -5.47
C CYS A 71 7.09 0.25 -4.12
N PHE A 72 6.33 0.30 -3.03
CA PHE A 72 6.82 0.07 -1.68
C PHE A 72 5.68 -0.46 -0.80
N ALA A 73 6.03 -1.15 0.28
CA ALA A 73 5.11 -1.63 1.30
C ALA A 73 5.40 -0.97 2.63
N LEU A 74 4.36 -0.50 3.29
CA LEU A 74 4.41 -0.09 4.69
C LEU A 74 4.06 -1.31 5.53
N ILE A 75 5.01 -1.78 6.33
CA ILE A 75 4.80 -2.88 7.29
C ILE A 75 4.16 -2.28 8.53
N LEU A 76 3.00 -2.80 8.89
CA LEU A 76 2.18 -2.36 10.01
C LEU A 76 2.10 -3.48 11.05
N PRO A 77 1.78 -3.15 12.32
CA PRO A 77 1.56 -4.15 13.35
C PRO A 77 0.47 -5.16 12.97
N GLN A 78 0.50 -6.33 13.62
CA GLN A 78 -0.44 -7.43 13.39
C GLN A 78 -0.31 -8.09 12.01
N GLU A 79 0.92 -8.19 11.49
CA GLU A 79 1.21 -8.83 10.20
C GLU A 79 0.45 -8.20 9.02
N LYS A 80 0.08 -6.92 9.14
CA LYS A 80 -0.57 -6.17 8.08
C LYS A 80 0.48 -5.41 7.29
N PHE A 81 0.24 -5.24 6.01
CA PHE A 81 1.06 -4.36 5.19
C PHE A 81 0.18 -3.61 4.20
N LEU A 82 0.56 -2.37 3.91
CA LEU A 82 -0.08 -1.56 2.88
C LEU A 82 0.87 -1.47 1.69
N LEU A 83 0.46 -2.06 0.56
CA LEU A 83 1.22 -2.02 -0.66
C LEU A 83 0.81 -0.81 -1.50
N LEU A 84 1.78 0.04 -1.83
CA LEU A 84 1.58 1.29 -2.54
C LEU A 84 2.41 1.28 -3.82
N LEU A 85 1.84 1.86 -4.87
CA LEU A 85 2.47 2.03 -6.17
C LEU A 85 2.32 3.50 -6.54
N ALA A 86 3.46 4.16 -6.75
CA ALA A 86 3.50 5.51 -7.26
C ALA A 86 3.61 5.49 -8.78
N ASP A 87 3.24 6.61 -9.41
CA ASP A 87 3.37 6.78 -10.86
C ASP A 87 4.85 6.89 -11.27
N SER A 88 5.65 7.55 -10.43
CA SER A 88 7.07 7.78 -10.63
C SER A 88 7.92 7.33 -9.41
N PRO A 89 9.21 6.98 -9.62
CA PRO A 89 10.10 6.61 -8.52
C PRO A 89 10.47 7.79 -7.61
N GLU A 90 10.31 9.02 -8.10
CA GLU A 90 10.47 10.24 -7.32
C GLU A 90 9.30 10.45 -6.35
N ASP A 91 8.06 10.12 -6.77
CA ASP A 91 6.89 10.09 -5.89
C ASP A 91 7.02 9.05 -4.76
N CYS A 92 7.69 7.92 -5.00
CA CYS A 92 7.98 6.94 -3.94
C CYS A 92 8.82 7.52 -2.81
N ARG A 93 9.72 8.47 -3.09
CA ARG A 93 10.63 9.03 -2.09
C ARG A 93 9.89 9.89 -1.08
N PHE A 94 8.79 10.53 -1.45
CA PHE A 94 8.00 11.37 -0.52
C PHE A 94 7.43 10.56 0.65
N VAL A 95 7.22 9.25 0.49
CA VAL A 95 6.71 8.40 1.57
C VAL A 95 7.84 7.80 2.41
N ALA A 96 9.05 7.67 1.86
CA ALA A 96 10.23 7.18 2.58
C ALA A 96 10.95 8.25 3.44
N VAL A 97 10.56 9.52 3.31
CA VAL A 97 11.14 10.66 4.09
C VAL A 97 10.38 10.94 5.39
N LEU A 98 9.33 10.16 5.68
CA LEU A 98 8.67 10.10 6.98
C LEU A 98 9.50 9.32 8.01
#